data_AF-A0A1L3LSP4-F1
#
_entry.id   AF-A0A1L3LSP4-F1
#
_cell.length_a   1.000
_cell.length_b   1.000
_cell.length_c   1.000
_cell.angle_alpha   90.00
_cell.angle_beta   90.00
_cell.angle_gamma   90.00
#
_symmetry.space_group_name_H-M   'P 1'
#
loop_
_entity.id
_entity.type
_entity.pdbx_description
1 polymer ?
#
loop_
_entity_poly.entity_id
_entity_poly.type
_entity_poly.pdbx_seq_one_letter_code
_entity_poly.pdbx_strand_id
1 'polypeptide(L)'
;MDMAEPEYGRLMLESEIPAFVDAVIEAGCDICAIGHDSYVLGDLEEMDAAADELARIDEVFGDRDFLLLEIVAYLRSFGRYLEPGPSPGHWTENGKIH
;
A
#
# COMPACT_ATOMS: atom_id res chain seq x y z
N MET A 1 -1.46 9.99 -24.46
CA MET A 1 -0.37 10.07 -23.47
C MET A 1 -0.05 8.63 -23.19
N ASP A 2 1.04 8.11 -23.76
CA ASP A 2 1.53 6.77 -23.45
C ASP A 2 1.92 6.75 -21.98
N MET A 3 1.08 6.12 -21.15
CA MET A 3 1.42 5.76 -19.78
C MET A 3 2.33 4.53 -19.90
N ALA A 4 3.61 4.75 -20.20
CA ALA A 4 4.60 3.69 -20.02
C ALA A 4 4.63 3.38 -18.53
N GLU A 5 4.17 2.19 -18.15
CA GLU A 5 4.32 1.74 -16.77
C GLU A 5 5.81 1.75 -16.43
N PRO A 6 6.20 2.33 -15.28
CA PRO A 6 7.61 2.33 -14.90
C PRO A 6 8.09 0.88 -14.81
N GLU A 7 9.02 0.50 -15.66
CA GLU A 7 9.76 -0.75 -15.47
C GLU A 7 10.63 -0.55 -14.24
N TYR A 8 10.15 -1.01 -13.09
CA TYR A 8 10.89 -1.05 -11.85
C TYR A 8 12.14 -1.94 -12.05
N GLY A 9 13.26 -1.33 -12.46
CA GLY A 9 14.50 -2.04 -12.78
C GLY A 9 15.14 -2.75 -11.58
N ARG A 10 14.56 -2.60 -10.38
CA ARG A 10 15.01 -3.14 -9.11
C ARG A 10 13.85 -3.84 -8.40
N LEU A 11 14.17 -4.91 -7.68
CA LEU A 11 13.29 -5.53 -6.70
C LEU A 11 13.66 -5.03 -5.30
N MET A 12 12.67 -4.64 -4.50
CA MET A 12 12.85 -4.20 -3.12
C MET A 12 13.30 -5.36 -2.23
N LEU A 13 14.17 -5.12 -1.25
CA LEU A 13 14.52 -6.14 -0.26
C LEU A 13 13.60 -6.07 0.96
N GLU A 14 13.30 -7.21 1.58
CA GLU A 14 12.51 -7.26 2.82
C GLU A 14 13.12 -6.38 3.94
N SER A 15 14.45 -6.29 4.01
CA SER A 15 15.14 -5.41 4.96
C SER A 15 14.89 -3.91 4.75
N GLU A 16 14.34 -3.52 3.61
CA GLU A 16 14.05 -2.12 3.26
C GLU A 16 12.63 -1.70 3.63
N ILE A 17 11.77 -2.63 4.07
CA ILE A 17 10.38 -2.35 4.45
C ILE A 17 10.25 -1.20 5.46
N PRO A 18 11.07 -1.12 6.54
CA PRO A 18 11.00 0.01 7.45
C PRO A 18 11.28 1.35 6.77
N ALA A 19 12.31 1.41 5.93
CA ALA A 19 12.71 2.63 5.24
C ALA A 19 11.67 3.07 4.19
N PHE A 20 11.04 2.11 3.50
CA PHE A 20 9.94 2.38 2.58
C PHE A 20 8.74 2.99 3.30
N VAL A 21 8.33 2.39 4.43
CA VAL A 21 7.20 2.90 5.22
C VAL A 21 7.48 4.31 5.73
N ASP A 22 8.69 4.57 6.24
CA ASP A 22 9.09 5.91 6.68
C ASP A 22 9.06 6.92 5.52
N ALA A 23 9.60 6.55 4.35
CA ALA A 23 9.61 7.42 3.18
C ALA A 23 8.20 7.82 2.70
N VAL A 24 7.26 6.87 2.69
CA VAL A 24 5.86 7.15 2.34
C VAL A 24 5.22 8.13 3.32
N ILE A 25 5.44 7.96 4.63
CA ILE A 25 4.93 8.85 5.67
C ILE A 25 5.57 10.25 5.57
N GLU A 26 6.88 10.32 5.32
CA GLU A 26 7.61 11.58 5.13
C GLU A 26 7.17 12.34 3.87
N ALA A 27 6.76 11.62 2.82
CA ALA A 27 6.14 12.19 1.63
C ALA A 27 4.76 12.81 1.90
N GLY A 28 4.19 12.59 3.09
CA GLY A 28 2.86 13.08 3.48
C GLY A 28 1.72 12.15 3.04
N CYS A 29 2.03 10.91 2.68
CA CYS A 29 1.04 9.89 2.36
C CYS A 29 0.95 8.87 3.50
N ASP A 30 -0.26 8.55 3.98
CA ASP A 30 -0.39 7.51 4.98
C ASP A 30 -0.09 6.11 4.37
N ILE A 31 0.20 5.13 5.22
CA ILE A 31 0.31 3.72 4.84
C ILE A 31 -0.24 2.85 5.95
N CYS A 32 -1.13 1.94 5.56
CA CYS A 32 -1.88 1.11 6.51
C CYS A 32 -2.20 -0.27 5.91
N ALA A 33 -2.07 -1.32 6.72
CA ALA A 33 -2.53 -2.66 6.35
C ALA A 33 -4.06 -2.77 6.47
N ILE A 34 -4.70 -3.43 5.51
CA ILE A 34 -6.12 -3.79 5.56
C ILE A 34 -6.21 -5.32 5.67
N GLY A 35 -6.73 -5.80 6.79
CA GLY A 35 -6.77 -7.23 7.08
C GLY A 35 -5.36 -7.83 7.10
N HIS A 36 -5.19 -8.98 6.47
CA HIS A 36 -3.95 -9.77 6.51
C HIS A 36 -3.25 -9.91 5.15
N ASP A 37 -3.84 -9.32 4.11
CA ASP A 37 -3.55 -9.63 2.72
C ASP A 37 -3.51 -8.40 1.82
N SER A 38 -3.61 -7.20 2.38
CA SER A 38 -3.48 -5.96 1.59
C SER A 38 -3.00 -4.78 2.44
N TYR A 39 -2.47 -3.76 1.78
CA TYR A 39 -2.18 -2.46 2.38
C TYR A 39 -2.58 -1.36 1.40
N VAL A 40 -2.78 -0.15 1.91
CA VAL A 40 -3.18 1.04 1.14
C VAL A 40 -2.20 2.18 1.40
N LEU A 41 -2.02 3.02 0.38
CA LEU A 41 -1.25 4.26 0.44
C LEU A 41 -2.23 5.44 0.45
N GLY A 42 -2.37 6.10 1.59
CA GLY A 42 -3.17 7.30 1.79
C GLY A 42 -4.61 7.23 1.30
N ASP A 43 -5.26 8.40 1.29
CA ASP A 43 -6.42 8.64 0.45
C ASP A 43 -6.04 9.26 -0.90
N LEU A 44 -7.04 9.50 -1.76
CA LEU A 44 -6.80 10.04 -3.10
C LEU A 44 -6.17 11.45 -3.08
N GLU A 45 -6.49 12.28 -2.08
CA GLU A 45 -5.97 13.64 -1.99
C GLU A 45 -4.50 13.62 -1.55
N GLU A 46 -4.17 12.76 -0.58
CA GLU A 46 -2.80 12.53 -0.14
C GLU A 46 -1.92 11.96 -1.25
N MET A 47 -2.42 10.95 -1.99
CA MET A 47 -1.70 10.37 -3.12
C MET A 47 -1.46 11.39 -4.25
N ASP A 48 -2.45 12.22 -4.57
CA ASP A 48 -2.31 13.28 -5.59
C ASP A 48 -1.28 14.33 -5.16
N ALA A 49 -1.35 14.77 -3.90
CA ALA A 49 -0.39 15.72 -3.34
C ALA A 49 1.04 15.18 -3.27
N ALA A 50 1.19 13.87 -3.02
CA ALA A 50 2.49 13.19 -2.90
C ALA A 50 2.96 12.53 -4.20
N ALA A 51 2.25 12.68 -5.33
CA ALA A 51 2.47 11.89 -6.54
C ALA A 51 3.94 11.89 -7.02
N ASP A 52 4.58 13.07 -7.06
CA ASP A 52 5.97 13.20 -7.49
C ASP A 52 6.96 12.53 -6.52
N GLU A 53 6.66 12.50 -5.22
CA GLU A 53 7.50 11.85 -4.21
C GLU A 53 7.27 10.34 -4.19
N LEU A 54 6.02 9.89 -4.33
CA LEU A 54 5.69 8.47 -4.49
C LEU A 54 6.38 7.86 -5.72
N ALA A 55 6.44 8.60 -6.84
CA ALA A 55 7.19 8.17 -8.01
C ALA A 55 8.71 8.05 -7.73
N ARG A 56 9.29 8.96 -6.93
CA ARG A 56 10.70 8.86 -6.51
C ARG A 56 10.94 7.68 -5.58
N ILE A 57 10.03 7.42 -4.65
CA ILE A 57 10.07 6.27 -3.75
C ILE A 57 10.03 4.97 -4.57
N ASP A 58 9.14 4.92 -5.56
CA ASP A 58 9.00 3.81 -6.51
C ASP A 58 10.30 3.55 -7.28
N GLU A 59 10.99 4.59 -7.76
CA GLU A 59 12.31 4.47 -8.39
C GLU A 59 13.41 3.98 -7.42
N VAL A 60 13.38 4.42 -6.15
CA VAL A 60 14.41 4.08 -5.14
C VAL A 60 14.27 2.64 -4.66
N PHE A 61 13.06 2.23 -4.27
CA PHE A 61 12.83 0.91 -3.67
C PHE A 61 12.60 -0.17 -4.72
N GLY A 62 12.04 0.18 -5.88
CA GLY A 62 11.73 -0.79 -6.91
C GLY A 62 10.39 -1.50 -6.71
N ASP A 63 10.20 -2.58 -7.46
CA ASP A 63 9.02 -3.45 -7.35
C ASP A 63 9.00 -4.09 -5.96
N ARG A 64 7.84 -4.01 -5.32
CA ARG A 64 7.57 -4.48 -3.96
C ARG A 64 6.38 -5.42 -3.90
N ASP A 65 5.74 -5.73 -5.03
CA ASP A 65 4.48 -6.49 -5.05
C ASP A 65 4.66 -7.90 -4.46
N PHE A 66 5.84 -8.50 -4.67
CA PHE A 66 6.17 -9.81 -4.10
C PHE A 66 6.43 -9.78 -2.59
N LEU A 67 6.59 -8.61 -1.97
CA LEU A 67 6.75 -8.40 -0.53
C LEU A 67 5.45 -7.94 0.15
N LEU A 68 4.32 -8.00 -0.53
CA LEU A 68 3.06 -7.48 -0.01
C LEU A 68 2.72 -8.05 1.38
N LEU A 69 2.90 -9.36 1.60
CA LEU A 69 2.57 -9.98 2.89
C LEU A 69 3.55 -9.58 4.00
N GLU A 70 4.82 -9.39 3.65
CA GLU A 70 5.89 -8.93 4.55
C GLU A 70 5.65 -7.47 4.97
N ILE A 71 5.24 -6.61 4.03
CA ILE A 71 4.84 -5.22 4.30
C ILE A 71 3.63 -5.21 5.23
N VAL A 72 2.60 -6.03 4.95
CA VAL A 72 1.43 -6.15 5.83
C VAL A 72 1.82 -6.61 7.24
N ALA A 73 2.67 -7.63 7.35
CA ALA A 73 3.15 -8.12 8.64
C ALA A 73 3.89 -7.03 9.42
N TYR A 74 4.75 -6.27 8.75
CA TYR A 74 5.45 -5.12 9.35
C TYR A 74 4.48 -4.05 9.84
N LEU A 75 3.56 -3.58 8.99
CA LEU A 75 2.57 -2.56 9.35
C LEU A 75 1.70 -2.98 10.53
N ARG A 76 1.26 -4.24 10.57
CA ARG A 76 0.52 -4.79 11.71
C ARG A 76 1.35 -4.83 12.98
N SER A 77 2.62 -5.24 12.89
CA SER A 77 3.55 -5.22 14.03
C SER A 77 3.79 -3.81 14.57
N PHE A 78 3.70 -2.81 13.70
CA PHE A 78 3.84 -1.39 14.02
C PHE A 78 2.51 -0.75 14.48
N GLY A 79 1.40 -1.49 14.47
CA GLY A 79 0.08 -1.02 14.88
C GLY A 79 -0.67 -0.19 13.83
N ARG A 80 -0.20 -0.16 12.57
CA ARG A 80 -0.83 0.53 11.45
C ARG A 80 -1.70 -0.42 10.64
N TYR A 81 -2.84 -0.80 11.20
CA TYR A 81 -3.77 -1.69 10.50
C TYR A 81 -5.24 -1.37 10.79
N LEU A 82 -6.07 -1.66 9.80
CA LEU A 82 -7.52 -1.72 9.92
C LEU A 82 -7.95 -3.19 9.76
N GLU A 83 -8.66 -3.69 10.77
CA GLU A 83 -9.32 -4.98 10.64
C GLU A 83 -10.67 -4.75 9.97
N PRO A 84 -10.91 -5.27 8.75
CA PRO A 84 -12.23 -5.20 8.16
C PRO A 84 -13.22 -5.92 9.09
N GLY A 85 -14.46 -5.41 9.12
CA GLY A 85 -15.55 -6.08 9.81
C GLY A 85 -15.77 -7.51 9.28
N PRO A 86 -16.66 -8.29 9.92
CA PRO A 86 -16.95 -9.65 9.46
C PRO A 86 -17.18 -9.66 7.96
N SER A 87 -16.60 -10.65 7.28
CA SER A 87 -16.73 -10.80 5.83
C SER A 87 -18.20 -10.54 5.46
N PRO A 88 -18.50 -9.60 4.54
CA PRO A 88 -19.82 -9.55 3.96
C PRO A 88 -20.18 -10.98 3.53
N GLY A 89 -21.45 -11.34 3.63
CA GLY A 89 -21.91 -12.59 3.03
C GLY A 89 -21.45 -12.70 1.57
N HIS A 90 -21.72 -13.84 0.93
CA HIS A 90 -21.42 -13.97 -0.50
C HIS A 90 -21.94 -12.73 -1.24
N TRP A 91 -21.16 -12.11 -2.15
CA TRP A 91 -21.45 -10.77 -2.70
C TRP A 91 -22.88 -10.59 -3.28
N THR A 92 -23.56 -11.69 -3.63
CA THR A 92 -24.98 -11.74 -3.99
C THR A 92 -25.96 -11.39 -2.85
N GLU A 93 -25.50 -11.45 -1.60
CA GLU A 93 -26.25 -11.16 -0.38
C GLU A 93 -26.26 -9.66 -0.05
N ASN A 94 -25.31 -8.89 -0.61
CA ASN A 94 -25.22 -7.44 -0.42
C ASN A 94 -26.40 -6.67 -1.04
N GLY A 95 -27.17 -7.29 -1.95
CA GLY A 95 -28.29 -6.68 -2.67
C GLY A 95 -29.68 -6.87 -2.05
N LYS A 96 -29.81 -7.50 -0.88
CA LYS A 96 -31.13 -7.76 -0.26
C LYS A 96 -31.69 -6.61 0.58
N ILE A 97 -31.01 -5.47 0.60
CA ILE A 97 -31.50 -4.25 1.25
C ILE A 97 -31.88 -3.27 0.15
N HIS A 98 -33.11 -3.37 -0.38
CA HIS A 98 -33.89 -2.30 -0.99
C HIS A 98 -35.36 -2.70 -1.00
#